data_AF-A0A5P9GWE5-F1
#
_entry.id   AF-A0A5P9GWE5-F1
#
_cell.length_a   1.000
_cell.length_b   1.000
_cell.length_c   1.000
_cell.angle_alpha   90.00
_cell.angle_beta   90.00
_cell.angle_gamma   90.00
#
_symmetry.space_group_name_H-M   'P 1'
#
loop_
_entity.id
_entity.type
_entity.pdbx_description
1 polymer ?
#
loop_
_entity_poly.entity_id
_entity_poly.type
_entity_poly.pdbx_seq_one_letter_code
_entity_poly.pdbx_strand_id
1 'polypeptide(L)'
;MNDGIVGTQLGETESRRGWRIFFWAAAIFNFLVGLSGMLAPGTMVDTRIIGLLVFAFGIVYMLVARDPLRFGPVLWAGVVGKVGVVALLALDAFSPEGSVLARVVIGIDAVFAIGFLVFLITSNEDDHGLPTGRE
;
A
#
# COMPACT_ATOMS: atom_id res chain seq x y z
N MET A 1 -10.95 -3.72 39.18
CA MET A 1 -9.70 -4.00 38.45
C MET A 1 -10.02 -4.85 37.24
N ASN A 2 -10.45 -4.21 36.15
CA ASN A 2 -10.76 -4.85 34.87
C ASN A 2 -10.15 -4.05 33.70
N ASP A 3 -9.18 -3.19 34.01
CA ASP A 3 -8.72 -2.11 33.13
C ASP A 3 -7.73 -2.64 32.07
N GLY A 4 -7.11 -3.80 32.31
CA GLY A 4 -6.13 -4.41 31.41
C GLY A 4 -6.74 -5.05 30.14
N ILE A 5 -7.92 -5.66 30.23
CA ILE A 5 -8.59 -6.30 29.07
C ILE A 5 -9.24 -5.23 28.17
N VAL A 6 -9.71 -4.14 28.76
CA VAL A 6 -10.34 -3.04 28.00
C VAL A 6 -9.29 -2.25 27.22
N GLY A 7 -8.10 -2.02 27.80
CA GLY A 7 -7.01 -1.29 27.13
C GLY A 7 -6.44 -2.00 25.90
N THR A 8 -6.28 -3.33 25.94
CA THR A 8 -5.77 -4.12 24.81
C THR A 8 -6.76 -4.19 23.65
N GLN A 9 -8.05 -4.41 23.93
CA GLN A 9 -9.12 -4.45 22.92
C GLN A 9 -9.28 -3.12 22.18
N LEU A 10 -9.12 -1.99 22.88
CA LEU A 10 -9.18 -0.66 22.28
C LEU A 10 -7.98 -0.38 21.36
N GLY A 11 -6.76 -0.77 21.78
CA GLY A 11 -5.55 -0.62 20.98
C GLY A 11 -5.59 -1.42 19.67
N GLU A 12 -6.08 -2.66 19.72
CA GLU A 12 -6.24 -3.52 18.54
C GLU A 12 -7.27 -2.94 17.55
N THR A 13 -8.37 -2.40 18.05
CA THR A 13 -9.45 -1.83 17.22
C THR A 13 -8.99 -0.56 16.51
N GLU A 14 -8.27 0.32 17.21
CA GLU A 14 -7.72 1.56 16.65
C GLU A 14 -6.61 1.28 15.63
N SER A 15 -5.69 0.36 15.93
CA SER A 15 -4.65 -0.09 14.99
C SER A 15 -5.26 -0.63 13.69
N ARG A 16 -6.27 -1.50 13.82
CA ARG A 16 -6.99 -2.07 12.66
C ARG A 16 -7.70 -1.01 11.83
N ARG A 17 -8.27 0.01 12.48
CA ARG A 17 -8.90 1.15 11.80
C ARG A 17 -7.87 1.99 11.05
N GLY A 18 -6.71 2.25 11.66
CA GLY A 18 -5.59 2.96 11.06
C GLY A 18 -5.12 2.29 9.76
N TRP A 19 -4.89 0.98 9.80
CA TRP A 19 -4.48 0.21 8.61
C TRP A 19 -5.53 0.24 7.49
N ARG A 20 -6.82 0.10 7.82
CA ARG A 20 -7.89 0.20 6.81
C ARG A 20 -7.92 1.56 6.13
N ILE A 21 -7.75 2.65 6.89
CA ILE A 21 -7.67 4.01 6.33
C ILE A 21 -6.44 4.14 5.42
N PHE A 22 -5.29 3.64 5.86
CA PHE A 22 -4.06 3.65 5.08
C PHE A 22 -4.21 2.91 3.73
N PHE A 23 -4.81 1.71 3.72
CA PHE A 23 -5.05 0.98 2.48
C PHE A 23 -6.08 1.65 1.57
N TRP A 24 -7.10 2.30 2.13
CA TRP A 24 -8.01 3.13 1.35
C TRP A 24 -7.31 4.32 0.71
N ALA A 25 -6.43 5.00 1.45
CA ALA A 25 -5.63 6.10 0.91
C ALA A 25 -4.73 5.61 -0.24
N ALA A 26 -4.07 4.45 -0.06
CA ALA A 26 -3.29 3.82 -1.12
C ALA A 26 -4.15 3.49 -2.35
N ALA A 27 -5.34 2.93 -2.16
CA ALA A 27 -6.25 2.60 -3.25
C ALA A 27 -6.67 3.84 -4.05
N ILE A 28 -7.13 4.89 -3.35
CA ILE A 28 -7.57 6.15 -3.96
C ILE A 28 -6.42 6.80 -4.73
N PHE A 29 -5.23 6.87 -4.12
CA PHE A 29 -4.05 7.43 -4.76
C PHE A 29 -3.72 6.70 -6.08
N ASN A 30 -3.69 5.36 -6.06
CA ASN A 30 -3.41 4.57 -7.26
C ASN A 30 -4.52 4.69 -8.31
N PHE A 31 -5.79 4.85 -7.92
CA PHE A 31 -6.85 5.16 -8.88
C PHE A 31 -6.64 6.51 -9.55
N LEU A 32 -6.30 7.55 -8.81
CA LEU A 32 -6.09 8.89 -9.38
C LEU A 32 -4.88 8.91 -10.32
N VAL A 33 -3.74 8.36 -9.87
CA VAL A 33 -2.52 8.30 -10.70
C VAL A 33 -2.74 7.40 -11.91
N GLY A 34 -3.29 6.21 -11.72
CA GLY A 34 -3.58 5.27 -12.80
C GLY A 34 -4.53 5.85 -13.85
N LEU A 35 -5.64 6.44 -13.40
CA LEU A 35 -6.62 7.07 -14.29
C LEU A 35 -6.03 8.25 -15.06
N SER A 36 -5.21 9.08 -14.41
CA SER A 36 -4.51 10.18 -15.08
C SER A 36 -3.56 9.68 -16.16
N GLY A 37 -2.77 8.64 -15.90
CA GLY A 37 -1.86 8.04 -16.87
C GLY A 37 -2.58 7.36 -18.03
N MET A 38 -3.78 6.83 -17.80
CA MET A 38 -4.62 6.22 -18.83
C MET A 38 -5.32 7.24 -19.73
N LEU A 39 -5.78 8.36 -19.18
CA LEU A 39 -6.70 9.28 -19.87
C LEU A 39 -6.06 10.59 -20.31
N ALA A 40 -4.86 10.93 -19.83
CA ALA A 40 -4.20 12.18 -20.21
C ALA A 40 -4.00 12.27 -21.74
N PRO A 41 -4.33 13.40 -22.38
CA PRO A 41 -4.12 13.60 -23.82
C PRO A 41 -2.65 13.45 -24.21
N GLY A 42 -2.39 12.86 -25.38
CA GLY A 42 -1.02 12.71 -25.90
C GLY A 42 -0.15 11.63 -25.23
N THR A 43 -0.71 10.86 -24.29
CA THR A 43 0.00 9.73 -23.67
C THR A 43 0.23 8.57 -24.63
N MET A 44 1.45 8.03 -24.63
CA MET A 44 1.84 6.84 -25.37
C MET A 44 1.13 5.59 -24.83
N VAL A 45 1.07 4.54 -25.65
CA VAL A 45 0.43 3.26 -25.28
C VAL A 45 1.06 2.67 -24.01
N ASP A 46 2.39 2.71 -23.89
CA ASP A 46 3.11 2.20 -22.72
C ASP A 46 2.70 2.92 -21.43
N THR A 47 2.55 4.24 -21.48
CA THR A 47 2.08 5.04 -20.34
C THR A 47 0.67 4.65 -19.92
N ARG A 48 -0.21 4.35 -20.88
CA ARG A 48 -1.59 3.91 -20.60
C ARG A 48 -1.62 2.52 -19.98
N ILE A 49 -0.77 1.61 -20.44
CA ILE A 49 -0.63 0.26 -19.85
C ILE A 49 -0.14 0.38 -18.41
N ILE A 50 0.89 1.20 -18.15
CA ILE A 50 1.38 1.47 -16.80
C ILE A 50 0.25 2.07 -15.95
N GLY A 51 -0.49 3.04 -16.47
CA GLY A 51 -1.64 3.64 -15.78
C GLY A 51 -2.72 2.60 -15.43
N LEU A 52 -3.02 1.67 -16.33
CA LEU A 52 -3.97 0.58 -16.09
C LEU A 52 -3.48 -0.37 -14.99
N LEU A 53 -2.20 -0.72 -14.99
CA LEU A 53 -1.59 -1.57 -13.96
C LEU A 53 -1.63 -0.88 -12.59
N VAL A 54 -1.28 0.40 -12.53
CA VAL A 54 -1.37 1.21 -11.30
C VAL A 54 -2.82 1.26 -10.80
N PHE A 55 -3.78 1.49 -11.71
CA PHE A 55 -5.20 1.46 -11.36
C PHE A 55 -5.64 0.09 -10.81
N ALA A 56 -5.19 -1.01 -11.42
CA ALA A 56 -5.48 -2.37 -10.97
C ALA A 56 -4.92 -2.65 -9.58
N PHE A 57 -3.72 -2.16 -9.25
CA PHE A 57 -3.19 -2.20 -7.88
C PHE A 57 -4.08 -1.42 -6.90
N GLY A 58 -4.71 -0.33 -7.32
CA GLY A 58 -5.73 0.35 -6.53
C GLY A 58 -6.89 -0.57 -6.13
N ILE A 59 -7.34 -1.46 -7.02
CA ILE A 59 -8.36 -2.47 -6.72
C ILE A 59 -7.85 -3.45 -5.66
N VAL A 60 -6.60 -3.92 -5.79
CA VAL A 60 -5.98 -4.82 -4.82
C VAL A 60 -5.94 -4.16 -3.43
N TYR A 61 -5.49 -2.92 -3.32
CA TYR A 61 -5.42 -2.21 -2.05
C TYR A 61 -6.81 -1.93 -1.47
N MET A 62 -7.82 -1.70 -2.32
CA MET A 62 -9.22 -1.60 -1.88
C MET A 62 -9.70 -2.93 -1.27
N LEU A 63 -9.36 -4.08 -1.86
CA LEU A 63 -9.71 -5.39 -1.31
C LEU A 63 -9.03 -5.62 0.04
N VAL A 64 -7.75 -5.29 0.15
CA VAL A 64 -7.00 -5.33 1.42
C VAL A 64 -7.63 -4.39 2.46
N ALA A 65 -8.06 -3.18 2.08
CA ALA A 65 -8.71 -2.25 3.00
C ALA A 65 -10.04 -2.78 3.60
N ARG A 66 -10.71 -3.70 2.89
CA ARG A 66 -11.93 -4.35 3.38
C ARG A 66 -11.64 -5.44 4.39
N ASP A 67 -10.63 -6.26 4.12
CA ASP A 67 -10.22 -7.35 5.01
C ASP A 67 -8.69 -7.52 4.99
N PRO A 68 -7.96 -6.74 5.82
CA PRO A 68 -6.51 -6.72 5.77
C PRO A 68 -5.85 -8.04 6.15
N LEU A 69 -6.47 -8.83 7.05
CA LEU A 69 -5.91 -10.11 7.48
C LEU A 69 -6.04 -11.16 6.39
N ARG A 70 -7.18 -11.19 5.69
CA ARG A 70 -7.42 -12.17 4.63
C ARG A 70 -6.61 -11.91 3.37
N PHE A 71 -6.50 -10.65 2.96
CA PHE A 71 -5.85 -10.27 1.69
C PHE A 71 -4.43 -9.73 1.87
N GLY A 72 -3.96 -9.60 3.12
CA GLY A 72 -2.64 -9.09 3.48
C GLY A 72 -1.49 -9.68 2.66
N PRO A 73 -1.38 -11.01 2.46
CA PRO A 73 -0.27 -11.60 1.70
C PRO A 73 -0.11 -11.09 0.26
N VAL A 74 -1.19 -10.60 -0.36
CA VAL A 74 -1.16 -10.01 -1.71
C VAL A 74 -0.36 -8.71 -1.75
N LEU A 75 -0.18 -8.04 -0.61
CA LEU A 75 0.61 -6.81 -0.52
C LEU A 75 2.09 -7.00 -0.89
N TRP A 76 2.63 -8.23 -0.87
CA TRP A 76 3.97 -8.48 -1.38
C TRP A 76 4.13 -8.06 -2.85
N ALA A 77 3.11 -8.27 -3.68
CA ALA A 77 3.11 -7.77 -5.05
C ALA A 77 3.14 -6.23 -5.09
N GLY A 78 2.43 -5.58 -4.17
CA GLY A 78 2.45 -4.12 -4.01
C GLY A 78 3.81 -3.58 -3.54
N VAL A 79 4.45 -4.25 -2.57
CA VAL A 79 5.81 -3.92 -2.11
C VAL A 79 6.80 -3.99 -3.26
N VAL A 80 6.85 -5.13 -3.97
CA VAL A 80 7.76 -5.31 -5.11
C VAL A 80 7.50 -4.26 -6.19
N GLY A 81 6.23 -4.01 -6.53
CA GLY A 81 5.86 -3.00 -7.51
C GLY A 81 6.31 -1.59 -7.12
N LYS A 82 6.03 -1.16 -5.88
CA LYS A 82 6.37 0.20 -5.40
C LYS A 82 7.87 0.38 -5.22
N VAL A 83 8.57 -0.60 -4.65
CA VAL A 83 10.04 -0.57 -4.53
C VAL A 83 10.69 -0.52 -5.91
N GLY A 84 10.20 -1.31 -6.87
CA GLY A 84 10.67 -1.26 -8.25
C GLY A 84 10.48 0.11 -8.89
N VAL A 85 9.30 0.71 -8.74
CA VAL A 85 9.01 2.07 -9.23
C VAL A 85 9.97 3.09 -8.62
N VAL A 86 10.17 3.07 -7.30
CA VAL A 86 11.09 3.98 -6.62
C VAL A 86 12.53 3.77 -7.09
N ALA A 87 13.00 2.52 -7.14
CA ALA A 87 14.37 2.21 -7.53
C ALA A 87 14.69 2.63 -8.98
N LEU A 88 13.73 2.44 -9.89
CA LEU A 88 13.92 2.76 -11.31
C LEU A 88 13.75 4.25 -11.61
N LEU A 89 12.78 4.92 -10.98
CA LEU A 89 12.40 6.27 -11.36
C LEU A 89 12.95 7.37 -10.43
N ALA A 90 13.45 7.03 -9.24
CA ALA A 90 13.95 8.04 -8.31
C ALA A 90 15.12 8.85 -8.89
N LEU A 91 16.07 8.21 -9.56
CA LEU A 91 17.24 8.92 -10.11
C LEU A 91 16.82 10.02 -11.11
N ASP A 92 15.89 9.69 -12.00
CA ASP A 92 15.37 10.63 -12.99
C ASP A 92 14.51 11.72 -12.32
N ALA A 93 13.61 11.33 -11.42
CA ALA A 93 12.71 12.28 -10.76
C ALA A 93 13.45 13.29 -9.86
N PHE A 94 14.52 12.87 -9.19
CA PHE A 94 15.32 13.75 -8.32
C PHE A 94 16.46 14.45 -9.06
N SER A 95 16.59 14.27 -10.38
CA SER A 95 17.49 15.07 -11.19
C SER A 95 17.10 16.56 -11.17
N PRO A 96 18.00 17.49 -11.55
CA PRO A 96 17.67 18.90 -11.66
C PRO A 96 16.49 19.19 -12.62
N GLU A 97 16.29 18.32 -13.61
CA GLU A 97 15.25 18.45 -14.66
C GLU A 97 13.95 17.73 -14.29
N GLY A 98 13.97 16.87 -13.25
CA GLY A 98 12.83 16.05 -12.86
C GLY A 98 11.64 16.88 -12.36
N SER A 99 10.43 16.51 -12.80
CA SER A 99 9.22 17.25 -12.42
C SER A 99 8.92 17.13 -10.92
N VAL A 100 8.39 18.22 -10.33
CA VAL A 100 7.96 18.22 -8.91
C VAL A 100 6.88 17.16 -8.68
N LEU A 101 5.95 17.00 -9.64
CA LEU A 101 4.89 16.01 -9.56
C LEU A 101 5.44 14.58 -9.48
N ALA A 102 6.42 14.24 -10.32
CA ALA A 102 7.05 12.92 -10.30
C ALA A 102 7.73 12.63 -8.94
N ARG A 103 8.46 13.61 -8.39
CA ARG A 103 9.10 13.48 -7.05
C ARG A 103 8.08 13.20 -5.96
N VAL A 104 6.94 13.92 -5.98
CA VAL A 104 5.86 13.73 -5.00
C VAL A 104 5.23 12.35 -5.16
N VAL A 105 4.91 11.92 -6.38
CA VAL A 105 4.32 10.60 -6.64
C VAL A 105 5.25 9.49 -6.17
N ILE A 106 6.55 9.56 -6.49
CA ILE A 106 7.55 8.57 -6.07
C ILE A 106 7.74 8.58 -4.55
N GLY A 107 7.74 9.76 -3.92
CA GLY A 107 7.82 9.88 -2.46
C GLY A 107 6.63 9.22 -1.76
N ILE A 108 5.42 9.44 -2.27
CA ILE A 108 4.20 8.79 -1.76
C ILE A 108 4.27 7.27 -1.98
N ASP A 109 4.78 6.82 -3.13
CA ASP A 109 4.97 5.40 -3.42
C ASP A 109 5.95 4.72 -2.47
N ALA A 110 7.03 5.41 -2.10
CA ALA A 110 7.96 4.93 -1.08
C ALA A 110 7.28 4.80 0.29
N VAL A 111 6.47 5.78 0.70
CA VAL A 111 5.69 5.71 1.95
C VAL A 111 4.73 4.53 1.93
N PHE A 112 4.03 4.29 0.82
CA PHE A 112 3.15 3.13 0.71
C PHE A 112 3.91 1.80 0.76
N ALA A 113 5.06 1.70 0.07
CA ALA A 113 5.91 0.51 0.13
C ALA A 113 6.33 0.18 1.56
N ILE A 114 6.79 1.20 2.31
CA ILE A 114 7.19 1.05 3.71
C ILE A 114 5.99 0.63 4.55
N GLY A 115 4.84 1.29 4.41
CA GLY A 115 3.65 0.94 5.19
C GLY A 115 3.14 -0.48 4.89
N PHE A 116 3.20 -0.95 3.63
CA PHE A 116 2.89 -2.33 3.28
C PHE A 116 3.85 -3.32 3.94
N LEU A 117 5.15 -3.01 3.93
CA LEU A 117 6.16 -3.86 4.55
C LEU A 117 5.97 -3.92 6.07
N VAL A 118 5.74 -2.78 6.72
CA VAL A 118 5.46 -2.71 8.16
C VAL A 118 4.22 -3.53 8.49
N PHE A 119 3.12 -3.35 7.74
CA PHE A 119 1.91 -4.13 7.95
C PHE A 119 2.18 -5.63 7.85
N LEU A 120 2.84 -6.08 6.76
CA LEU A 120 3.14 -7.50 6.52
C LEU A 120 3.98 -8.13 7.63
N ILE A 121 4.96 -7.40 8.15
CA ILE A 121 5.80 -7.88 9.26
C ILE A 121 4.94 -8.00 10.52
N THR A 122 4.18 -6.96 10.87
CA THR A 122 3.36 -6.97 12.10
C THR A 122 2.23 -8.01 12.04
N SER A 123 1.61 -8.22 10.88
CA SER A 123 0.50 -9.17 10.75
C SER A 123 0.94 -10.64 10.81
N ASN A 124 2.21 -10.95 10.53
CA ASN A 124 2.74 -12.30 10.63
C ASN A 124 3.06 -12.70 12.08
N GLU A 125 3.40 -11.74 12.94
CA GLU A 125 3.70 -11.98 14.36
C GLU A 125 2.44 -12.45 15.11
N ASP A 126 1.27 -11.91 14.75
CA ASP A 126 -0.03 -12.28 15.32
C ASP A 126 -0.42 -13.74 15.03
N ASP A 127 0.02 -14.29 13.89
CA ASP A 127 -0.29 -15.67 13.46
C ASP A 127 0.54 -16.74 14.20
N HIS A 128 1.70 -16.36 14.76
CA HIS A 128 2.58 -17.26 15.51
C HIS A 128 2.32 -17.30 17.02
N GLY A 129 1.36 -16.51 17.51
CA GLY A 129 0.96 -16.44 18.92
C GLY A 129 0.00 -17.53 19.40
N LEU A 130 -0.44 -18.45 18.52
CA LEU A 130 -1.32 -19.54 18.91
C LEU A 130 -0.52 -20.71 19.51
N PRO A 131 -0.80 -21.14 20.76
CA PRO A 131 -0.33 -22.44 21.21
C PRO A 131 -0.96 -23.49 20.30
N THR A 132 -0.13 -24.20 19.56
CA THR A 132 -0.47 -25.49 18.96
C THR A 132 -0.65 -26.51 20.10
N GLY A 133 -1.73 -26.37 20.87
CA GLY A 133 -2.24 -27.36 21.82
C GLY A 133 -3.25 -28.23 21.07
N ARG A 134 -2.77 -29.32 20.47
CA ARG A 134 -2.85 -30.70 21.00
C ARG A 134 -4.23 -31.32 20.86
N GLU A 135 -4.27 -32.29 19.94
CA GLU A 135 -5.12 -33.50 20.00
C GLU A 135 -4.94 -34.26 21.32
#